data_AF-A0A2T9KAE9-F1
#
_entry.id   AF-A0A2T9KAE9-F1
#
_cell.length_a   1.000
_cell.length_b   1.000
_cell.length_c   1.000
_cell.angle_alpha   90.00
_cell.angle_beta   90.00
_cell.angle_gamma   90.00
#
_symmetry.space_group_name_H-M   'P 1'
#
loop_
_entity.id
_entity.type
_entity.pdbx_description
1 polymer ?
#
loop_
_entity_poly.entity_id
_entity_poly.type
_entity_poly.pdbx_seq_one_letter_code
_entity_poly.pdbx_strand_id
1 'polypeptide(L)'
;ADAAGEQISYVITVANTGNTTLDGVTVTDPYADAGSIMRGADLVGDNDGVLEVGETWSYTATHTVTQAEIDSNGGGDGALENTATADSNQTGPDTDDANVPVEQRASIDIEKYVSIDGGLTWEDADDPKGPIATSDANIAFKFVVTNTGNVTLTNTSVTDTVFDLNGPAAGTARDLGNLAVGATTEFQISAPWTAGQHVNDATASGAYSGGAASDHDLAYYYGLIDSVGVRTPGFWLSPNGLTFWDGAVGNETKSGPDFPDGELLAYNNGIADGPDPGNSNKEERYILLGDDNGNGITDAGEDTLQMSLALALKVLDASMKPSQDARYVLGRDVIAAWLNFEAGNPTGDPLDPNSPAAKMNQAIDWLQQYADANHDGVADFNGPAVKQNSAAWQGSGASLHTALDGYNNNGTIGATTFAGDGDDHLFVTMLTRYHAEDVLA
;
A
#
# COMPACT_ATOMS: atom_id res chain seq x y z
N ALA A 1 -24.47 11.02 26.94
CA ALA A 1 -23.88 9.72 27.28
C ALA A 1 -23.07 9.24 26.09
N ASP A 2 -21.75 9.20 26.22
CA ASP A 2 -20.83 8.86 25.12
C ASP A 2 -19.80 7.76 25.46
N ALA A 3 -19.78 7.29 26.71
CA ALA A 3 -18.88 6.22 27.15
C ALA A 3 -19.51 5.29 28.19
N ALA A 4 -19.26 3.99 28.07
CA ALA A 4 -19.63 3.04 29.10
C ALA A 4 -18.84 3.32 30.39
N GLY A 5 -19.52 3.28 31.54
CA GLY A 5 -18.98 3.66 32.84
C GLY A 5 -19.11 5.16 33.17
N GLU A 6 -19.61 5.99 32.24
CA GLU A 6 -19.99 7.37 32.54
C GLU A 6 -21.09 7.39 33.62
N GLN A 7 -20.96 8.27 34.63
CA GLN A 7 -22.00 8.46 35.65
C GLN A 7 -22.87 9.66 35.31
N ILE A 8 -24.16 9.40 35.14
CA ILE A 8 -25.20 10.42 35.05
C ILE A 8 -25.72 10.69 36.46
N SER A 9 -25.79 11.96 36.87
CA SER A 9 -26.35 12.37 38.17
C SER A 9 -27.72 13.02 37.97
N TYR A 10 -28.71 12.53 38.71
CA TYR A 10 -30.07 13.07 38.72
C TYR A 10 -30.35 13.82 40.02
N VAL A 11 -31.13 14.90 39.89
CA VAL A 11 -31.73 15.60 41.02
C VAL A 11 -33.24 15.45 40.89
N ILE A 12 -33.88 14.90 41.92
CA ILE A 12 -35.32 14.70 41.98
C ILE A 12 -35.88 15.63 43.05
N THR A 13 -36.94 16.34 42.74
CA THR A 13 -37.62 17.25 43.69
C THR A 13 -39.04 16.78 43.93
N VAL A 14 -39.39 16.55 45.19
CA VAL A 14 -40.74 16.10 45.59
C VAL A 14 -41.39 17.23 46.36
N ALA A 15 -42.49 17.79 45.83
CA ALA A 15 -43.19 18.93 46.41
C ALA A 15 -44.62 18.55 46.82
N ASN A 16 -45.03 18.93 48.03
CA ASN A 16 -46.42 18.79 48.44
C ASN A 16 -47.22 20.03 48.02
N THR A 17 -47.87 19.92 46.87
CA THR A 17 -48.75 20.96 46.30
C THR A 17 -50.20 20.84 46.75
N GLY A 18 -50.50 19.86 47.63
CA GLY A 18 -51.83 19.57 48.13
C GLY A 18 -52.23 20.47 49.30
N ASN A 19 -53.15 19.96 50.13
CA ASN A 19 -53.65 20.64 51.32
C ASN A 19 -53.58 19.78 52.59
N THR A 20 -52.87 18.65 52.54
CA THR A 20 -52.70 17.69 53.62
C THR A 20 -51.21 17.34 53.74
N THR A 21 -50.68 17.26 54.96
CA THR A 21 -49.30 16.81 55.23
C THR A 21 -49.12 15.36 54.78
N LEU A 22 -47.97 15.06 54.16
CA LEU A 22 -47.63 13.72 53.68
C LEU A 22 -46.58 13.08 54.59
N ASP A 23 -46.76 11.82 54.94
CA ASP A 23 -45.77 11.03 55.68
C ASP A 23 -45.43 9.72 54.93
N GLY A 24 -44.31 9.11 55.33
CA GLY A 24 -43.82 7.91 54.64
C GLY A 24 -43.47 8.16 53.17
N VAL A 25 -42.99 9.37 52.83
CA VAL A 25 -42.62 9.72 51.46
C VAL A 25 -41.46 8.85 50.99
N THR A 26 -41.63 8.17 49.87
CA THR A 26 -40.62 7.32 49.24
C THR A 26 -40.37 7.75 47.81
N VAL A 27 -39.11 7.66 47.37
CA VAL A 27 -38.72 7.84 45.96
C VAL A 27 -38.09 6.55 45.46
N THR A 28 -38.55 6.08 44.31
CA THR A 28 -38.01 4.92 43.61
C THR A 28 -37.70 5.31 42.17
N ASP A 29 -36.59 4.80 41.65
CA ASP A 29 -36.15 5.01 40.28
C ASP A 29 -35.56 3.68 39.79
N PRO A 30 -36.18 3.00 38.80
CA PRO A 30 -35.70 1.72 38.30
C PRO A 30 -34.39 1.79 37.50
N TYR A 31 -34.03 2.97 36.99
CA TYR A 31 -32.81 3.22 36.21
C TYR A 31 -31.66 3.69 37.10
N ALA A 32 -31.95 4.16 38.32
CA ALA A 32 -30.93 4.49 39.29
C ALA A 32 -30.13 3.27 39.76
N ASP A 33 -28.81 3.44 39.89
CA ASP A 33 -27.89 2.47 40.46
C ASP A 33 -28.36 2.06 41.86
N ALA A 34 -28.21 0.77 42.19
CA ALA A 34 -28.69 0.23 43.45
C ALA A 34 -28.10 1.00 44.66
N GLY A 35 -28.99 1.62 45.45
CA GLY A 35 -28.61 2.40 46.64
C GLY A 35 -28.08 3.81 46.36
N SER A 36 -28.14 4.29 45.11
CA SER A 36 -27.73 5.66 44.77
C SER A 36 -28.78 6.72 45.15
N ILE A 37 -30.04 6.32 45.31
CA ILE A 37 -31.12 7.23 45.72
C ILE A 37 -30.90 7.67 47.17
N MET A 38 -30.58 8.95 47.35
CA MET A 38 -30.28 9.54 48.65
C MET A 38 -31.16 10.76 48.87
N ARG A 39 -31.89 10.80 50.00
CA ARG A 39 -32.60 12.00 50.43
C ARG A 39 -31.59 13.07 50.85
N GLY A 40 -31.69 14.24 50.23
CA GLY A 40 -30.94 15.43 50.59
C GLY A 40 -31.61 16.24 51.70
N ALA A 41 -31.19 17.49 51.83
CA ALA A 41 -31.87 18.47 52.67
C ALA A 41 -33.17 18.94 52.01
N ASP A 42 -34.09 19.41 52.83
CA ASP A 42 -35.31 20.06 52.36
C ASP A 42 -34.92 21.34 51.62
N LEU A 43 -35.41 21.48 50.38
CA LEU A 43 -35.25 22.71 49.61
C LEU A 43 -36.12 23.82 50.19
N VAL A 44 -37.30 23.44 50.66
CA VAL A 44 -38.24 24.27 51.41
C VAL A 44 -38.83 23.38 52.49
N GLY A 45 -38.54 23.67 53.76
CA GLY A 45 -39.08 22.92 54.90
C GLY A 45 -38.23 23.04 56.15
N ASP A 46 -38.53 22.24 57.17
CA ASP A 46 -37.85 22.25 58.47
C ASP A 46 -37.13 20.94 58.84
N ASN A 47 -37.16 19.95 57.93
CA ASN A 47 -36.43 18.67 58.02
C ASN A 47 -36.82 17.83 59.26
N ASP A 48 -38.10 17.86 59.63
CA ASP A 48 -38.68 17.08 60.72
C ASP A 48 -39.10 15.65 60.31
N GLY A 49 -39.08 15.34 59.02
CA GLY A 49 -39.39 14.03 58.44
C GLY A 49 -40.83 13.84 57.98
N VAL A 50 -41.65 14.89 57.96
CA VAL A 50 -42.94 14.93 57.27
C VAL A 50 -42.91 16.01 56.18
N LEU A 51 -43.64 15.81 55.09
CA LEU A 51 -43.67 16.76 53.97
C LEU A 51 -44.92 17.61 54.09
N GLU A 52 -44.84 18.75 54.78
CA GLU A 52 -45.96 19.68 54.93
C GLU A 52 -46.40 20.33 53.62
N VAL A 53 -47.60 20.90 53.66
CA VAL A 53 -48.16 21.66 52.55
C VAL A 53 -47.23 22.84 52.21
N GLY A 54 -46.75 22.85 50.96
CA GLY A 54 -45.83 23.87 50.45
C GLY A 54 -44.35 23.53 50.63
N GLU A 55 -44.01 22.41 51.25
CA GLU A 55 -42.63 21.94 51.35
C GLU A 55 -42.14 21.26 50.06
N THR A 56 -40.81 21.20 49.91
CA THR A 56 -40.13 20.51 48.82
C THR A 56 -38.88 19.84 49.33
N TRP A 57 -38.77 18.54 49.09
CA TRP A 57 -37.59 17.75 49.42
C TRP A 57 -36.75 17.48 48.18
N SER A 58 -35.43 17.39 48.35
CA SER A 58 -34.50 16.99 47.29
C SER A 58 -34.02 15.56 47.49
N TYR A 59 -33.86 14.84 46.39
CA TYR A 59 -33.17 13.56 46.33
C TYR A 59 -32.12 13.61 45.22
N THR A 60 -31.05 12.84 45.39
CA THR A 60 -30.06 12.58 44.33
C THR A 60 -30.10 11.11 43.94
N ALA A 61 -29.85 10.80 42.68
CA ALA A 61 -29.65 9.44 42.19
C ALA A 61 -28.53 9.43 41.15
N THR A 62 -27.90 8.27 40.92
CA THR A 62 -26.89 8.12 39.86
C THR A 62 -27.25 6.95 38.96
N HIS A 63 -26.89 7.04 37.69
CA HIS A 63 -26.94 5.93 36.74
C HIS A 63 -25.57 5.75 36.09
N THR A 64 -25.05 4.54 36.11
CA THR A 64 -23.81 4.19 35.42
C THR A 64 -24.13 3.66 34.02
N VAL A 65 -23.79 4.43 32.99
CA VAL A 65 -24.05 4.08 31.59
C VAL A 65 -23.38 2.76 31.23
N THR A 66 -24.14 1.86 30.63
CA THR A 66 -23.67 0.54 30.19
C THR A 66 -23.34 0.52 28.69
N GLN A 67 -22.47 -0.39 28.27
CA GLN A 67 -22.19 -0.55 26.83
C GLN A 67 -23.44 -0.96 26.06
N ALA A 68 -24.34 -1.76 26.66
CA ALA A 68 -25.58 -2.18 26.01
C ALA A 68 -26.54 -1.01 25.71
N GLU A 69 -26.54 0.02 26.56
CA GLU A 69 -27.31 1.24 26.34
C GLU A 69 -26.75 2.07 25.19
N ILE A 70 -25.43 2.17 25.07
CA ILE A 70 -24.78 2.81 23.93
C ILE A 70 -25.04 1.99 22.66
N ASP A 71 -24.86 0.67 22.70
CA ASP A 71 -25.02 -0.23 21.55
C ASP A 71 -26.46 -0.26 21.02
N SER A 72 -27.45 -0.14 21.90
CA SER A 72 -28.86 -0.05 21.53
C SER A 72 -29.31 1.35 21.14
N ASN A 73 -28.43 2.36 21.16
CA ASN A 73 -28.76 3.76 20.93
C ASN A 73 -29.88 4.25 21.87
N GLY A 74 -29.77 3.95 23.17
CA GLY A 74 -30.80 4.28 24.16
C GLY A 74 -32.10 3.49 23.98
N GLY A 75 -32.05 2.26 23.48
CA GLY A 75 -33.25 1.52 23.10
C GLY A 75 -33.80 1.90 21.71
N GLY A 76 -33.10 2.74 20.96
CA GLY A 76 -33.27 2.96 19.52
C GLY A 76 -33.69 4.38 19.14
N ASP A 77 -34.06 5.22 20.10
CA ASP A 77 -34.52 6.59 19.89
C ASP A 77 -33.41 7.65 20.09
N GLY A 78 -32.23 7.23 20.55
CA GLY A 78 -31.08 8.11 20.78
C GLY A 78 -31.04 8.77 22.16
N ALA A 79 -31.82 8.32 23.14
CA ALA A 79 -31.78 8.85 24.49
C ALA A 79 -31.95 7.77 25.57
N LEU A 80 -31.34 8.00 26.74
CA LEU A 80 -31.64 7.26 27.95
C LEU A 80 -32.81 7.94 28.65
N GLU A 81 -33.98 7.32 28.58
CA GLU A 81 -35.20 7.76 29.25
C GLU A 81 -35.21 7.22 30.70
N ASN A 82 -35.12 8.12 31.68
CA ASN A 82 -35.23 7.77 33.09
C ASN A 82 -36.54 8.31 33.68
N THR A 83 -37.23 7.55 34.52
CA THR A 83 -38.44 7.97 35.21
C THR A 83 -38.35 7.68 36.71
N ALA A 84 -38.38 8.73 37.52
CA ALA A 84 -38.48 8.62 38.96
C ALA A 84 -39.95 8.62 39.41
N THR A 85 -40.24 7.90 40.49
CA THR A 85 -41.58 7.83 41.10
C THR A 85 -41.51 8.25 42.57
N ALA A 86 -42.37 9.17 42.99
CA ALA A 86 -42.57 9.54 44.38
C ALA A 86 -43.95 9.08 44.86
N ASP A 87 -44.05 8.60 46.10
CA ASP A 87 -45.32 8.21 46.72
C ASP A 87 -45.31 8.48 48.22
N SER A 88 -46.47 8.42 48.87
CA SER A 88 -46.67 8.60 50.31
C SER A 88 -47.84 7.76 50.81
N ASN A 89 -48.09 7.77 52.13
CA ASN A 89 -49.25 7.06 52.70
C ASN A 89 -50.60 7.71 52.32
N GLN A 90 -50.60 8.97 51.87
CA GLN A 90 -51.81 9.76 51.61
C GLN A 90 -52.06 9.98 50.10
N THR A 91 -51.10 9.66 49.24
CA THR A 91 -51.18 9.84 47.78
C THR A 91 -51.17 8.49 47.06
N GLY A 92 -51.33 8.54 45.75
CA GLY A 92 -50.79 7.50 44.87
C GLY A 92 -49.47 7.97 44.27
N PRO A 93 -48.80 7.11 43.48
CA PRO A 93 -47.53 7.44 42.88
C PRO A 93 -47.66 8.59 41.88
N ASP A 94 -46.68 9.50 41.90
CA ASP A 94 -46.46 10.55 40.91
C ASP A 94 -45.09 10.36 40.27
N THR A 95 -44.95 10.71 38.99
CA THR A 95 -43.75 10.39 38.20
C THR A 95 -43.26 11.60 37.42
N ASP A 96 -41.94 11.70 37.25
CA ASP A 96 -41.30 12.69 36.37
C ASP A 96 -40.14 12.03 35.61
N ASP A 97 -39.89 12.48 34.39
CA ASP A 97 -38.91 11.89 33.47
C ASP A 97 -37.75 12.84 33.13
N ALA A 98 -36.60 12.25 32.81
CA ALA A 98 -35.41 12.95 32.36
C ALA A 98 -34.72 12.17 31.25
N ASN A 99 -34.33 12.87 30.18
CA ASN A 99 -33.75 12.27 28.98
C ASN A 99 -32.30 12.72 28.79
N VAL A 100 -31.40 11.76 28.59
CA VAL A 100 -29.99 12.01 28.30
C VAL A 100 -29.64 11.49 26.91
N PRO A 101 -29.26 12.35 25.94
CA PRO A 101 -28.88 11.89 24.61
C PRO A 101 -27.72 10.87 24.63
N VAL A 102 -27.80 9.87 23.77
CA VAL A 102 -26.75 8.90 23.49
C VAL A 102 -25.99 9.34 22.24
N GLU A 103 -24.67 9.43 22.33
CA GLU A 103 -23.81 9.83 21.20
C GLU A 103 -22.99 8.63 20.71
N GLN A 104 -23.45 8.00 19.63
CA GLN A 104 -22.70 6.92 18.97
C GLN A 104 -21.66 7.48 17.98
N ARG A 105 -20.44 6.96 18.06
CA ARG A 105 -19.30 7.27 17.21
C ARG A 105 -18.63 5.95 16.80
N ALA A 106 -19.14 5.36 15.73
CA ALA A 106 -18.55 4.18 15.12
C ALA A 106 -17.25 4.55 14.41
N SER A 107 -16.20 3.77 14.63
CA SER A 107 -14.91 3.91 13.96
C SER A 107 -14.24 2.54 13.96
N ILE A 108 -13.68 2.17 12.82
CA ILE A 108 -12.88 0.96 12.64
C ILE A 108 -11.57 1.38 12.02
N ASP A 109 -10.52 0.66 12.35
CA ASP A 109 -9.15 0.91 11.91
C ASP A 109 -8.60 -0.42 11.41
N ILE A 110 -8.07 -0.45 10.20
CA ILE A 110 -7.34 -1.59 9.64
C ILE A 110 -5.93 -1.16 9.31
N GLU A 111 -5.00 -2.03 9.66
CA GLU A 111 -3.59 -1.88 9.33
C GLU A 111 -3.11 -3.17 8.67
N LYS A 112 -2.36 -3.01 7.59
CA LYS A 112 -1.93 -4.07 6.69
C LYS A 112 -0.43 -4.05 6.49
N TYR A 113 0.20 -5.02 7.11
CA TYR A 113 1.64 -5.21 6.98
C TYR A 113 1.98 -6.21 5.88
N VAL A 114 3.12 -6.00 5.24
CA VAL A 114 3.77 -6.97 4.35
C VAL A 114 5.02 -7.57 5.01
N SER A 115 5.34 -8.80 4.64
CA SER A 115 6.56 -9.50 5.02
C SER A 115 7.13 -10.22 3.80
N ILE A 116 8.45 -10.13 3.61
CA ILE A 116 9.18 -10.84 2.55
C ILE A 116 9.93 -12.08 3.05
N ASP A 117 9.93 -12.31 4.38
CA ASP A 117 10.67 -13.36 5.05
C ASP A 117 9.78 -14.40 5.75
N GLY A 118 8.53 -14.52 5.31
CA GLY A 118 7.57 -15.49 5.84
C GLY A 118 6.98 -15.12 7.20
N GLY A 119 6.96 -13.83 7.53
CA GLY A 119 6.32 -13.28 8.73
C GLY A 119 7.26 -13.09 9.94
N LEU A 120 8.59 -13.15 9.74
CA LEU A 120 9.54 -12.86 10.81
C LEU A 120 9.65 -11.36 11.06
N THR A 121 9.65 -10.55 9.99
CA THR A 121 9.53 -9.09 10.04
C THR A 121 8.29 -8.61 9.28
N TRP A 122 7.74 -7.48 9.74
CA TRP A 122 6.54 -6.86 9.19
C TRP A 122 6.83 -5.39 8.91
N GLU A 123 6.52 -4.94 7.70
CA GLU A 123 6.63 -3.55 7.28
C GLU A 123 5.23 -3.02 6.98
N ASP A 124 4.94 -1.86 7.57
CA ASP A 124 3.83 -0.99 7.19
C ASP A 124 4.33 -0.23 5.94
N ALA A 125 3.83 -0.67 4.79
CA ALA A 125 4.37 -0.29 3.49
C ALA A 125 3.27 0.40 2.69
N ASP A 126 2.87 1.58 3.14
CA ASP A 126 1.82 2.43 2.55
C ASP A 126 2.19 3.09 1.22
N ASP A 127 3.49 3.17 0.92
CA ASP A 127 4.01 3.87 -0.25
C ASP A 127 4.82 2.93 -1.17
N PRO A 128 4.75 3.11 -2.50
CA PRO A 128 5.68 2.47 -3.42
C PRO A 128 7.14 2.81 -3.08
N LYS A 129 8.07 1.87 -3.25
CA LYS A 129 7.91 0.53 -3.80
C LYS A 129 7.56 -0.55 -2.76
N GLY A 130 7.59 -0.20 -1.47
CA GLY A 130 7.62 -1.18 -0.37
C GLY A 130 8.94 -1.98 -0.31
N PRO A 131 9.02 -3.05 0.51
CA PRO A 131 10.20 -3.91 0.58
C PRO A 131 10.47 -4.64 -0.74
N ILE A 132 11.76 -4.82 -1.04
CA ILE A 132 12.24 -5.53 -2.23
C ILE A 132 12.34 -7.03 -1.90
N ALA A 133 11.61 -7.85 -2.66
CA ALA A 133 11.53 -9.30 -2.50
C ALA A 133 12.22 -10.03 -3.66
N THR A 134 13.23 -10.85 -3.38
CA THR A 134 13.86 -11.77 -4.34
C THR A 134 12.95 -12.94 -4.70
N SER A 135 13.25 -13.71 -5.75
CA SER A 135 12.38 -14.81 -6.21
C SER A 135 12.24 -15.97 -5.22
N ASP A 136 13.11 -16.06 -4.22
CA ASP A 136 13.03 -17.00 -3.10
C ASP A 136 12.33 -16.43 -1.85
N ALA A 137 11.86 -15.18 -1.90
CA ALA A 137 11.15 -14.54 -0.81
C ALA A 137 9.81 -15.23 -0.51
N ASN A 138 9.46 -15.30 0.78
CA ASN A 138 8.19 -15.84 1.25
C ASN A 138 7.26 -14.68 1.60
N ILE A 139 6.40 -14.29 0.66
CA ILE A 139 5.51 -13.16 0.85
C ILE A 139 4.38 -13.52 1.82
N ALA A 140 4.14 -12.69 2.82
CA ALA A 140 3.01 -12.79 3.71
C ALA A 140 2.41 -11.41 4.01
N PHE A 141 1.12 -11.38 4.30
CA PHE A 141 0.40 -10.20 4.76
C PHE A 141 -0.21 -10.44 6.13
N LYS A 142 -0.23 -9.41 6.98
CA LYS A 142 -0.86 -9.41 8.31
C LYS A 142 -1.85 -8.25 8.37
N PHE A 143 -3.06 -8.56 8.79
CA PHE A 143 -4.15 -7.62 8.93
C PHE A 143 -4.44 -7.47 10.41
N VAL A 144 -4.47 -6.24 10.91
CA VAL A 144 -4.83 -5.90 12.29
C VAL A 144 -6.04 -4.99 12.22
N VAL A 145 -7.17 -5.43 12.78
CA VAL A 145 -8.43 -4.69 12.72
C VAL A 145 -8.89 -4.34 14.13
N THR A 146 -9.11 -3.06 14.40
CA THR A 146 -9.49 -2.54 15.72
C THR A 146 -10.78 -1.73 15.65
N ASN A 147 -11.70 -1.95 16.59
CA ASN A 147 -12.81 -1.03 16.80
C ASN A 147 -12.34 0.15 17.67
N THR A 148 -12.09 1.28 17.03
CA THR A 148 -11.62 2.53 17.66
C THR A 148 -12.76 3.46 18.08
N GLY A 149 -14.01 3.07 17.81
CA GLY A 149 -15.22 3.80 18.18
C GLY A 149 -15.68 3.55 19.62
N ASN A 150 -16.86 4.06 19.96
CA ASN A 150 -17.50 3.87 21.28
C ASN A 150 -18.73 2.92 21.26
N VAL A 151 -19.01 2.31 20.10
CA VAL A 151 -20.13 1.39 19.89
C VAL A 151 -19.61 0.06 19.38
N THR A 152 -20.19 -1.04 19.85
CA THR A 152 -19.87 -2.39 19.35
C THR A 152 -20.20 -2.49 17.87
N LEU A 153 -19.24 -2.93 17.06
CA LEU A 153 -19.45 -3.23 15.65
C LEU A 153 -19.89 -4.70 15.49
N THR A 154 -20.81 -4.94 14.57
CA THR A 154 -21.39 -6.26 14.26
C THR A 154 -21.17 -6.60 12.79
N ASN A 155 -21.15 -7.90 12.47
CA ASN A 155 -20.86 -8.39 11.12
C ASN A 155 -19.59 -7.76 10.55
N THR A 156 -18.54 -7.65 11.37
CA THR A 156 -17.28 -7.09 10.93
C THR A 156 -16.62 -8.05 9.96
N SER A 157 -16.02 -7.51 8.89
CA SER A 157 -15.36 -8.32 7.87
C SER A 157 -14.24 -7.56 7.19
N VAL A 158 -13.32 -8.31 6.56
CA VAL A 158 -12.24 -7.75 5.74
C VAL A 158 -12.36 -8.28 4.31
N THR A 159 -12.28 -7.39 3.33
CA THR A 159 -12.10 -7.72 1.92
C THR A 159 -10.74 -7.26 1.44
N ASP A 160 -10.22 -7.89 0.39
CA ASP A 160 -8.94 -7.55 -0.22
C ASP A 160 -9.11 -7.51 -1.74
N THR A 161 -8.39 -6.59 -2.39
CA THR A 161 -8.49 -6.35 -3.84
C THR A 161 -7.77 -7.41 -4.68
N VAL A 162 -6.81 -8.11 -4.10
CA VAL A 162 -5.98 -9.12 -4.77
C VAL A 162 -6.36 -10.52 -4.32
N PHE A 163 -6.62 -10.71 -3.02
CA PHE A 163 -6.78 -12.02 -2.40
C PHE A 163 -8.23 -12.32 -2.00
N ASP A 164 -8.63 -13.58 -2.20
CA ASP A 164 -9.82 -14.12 -1.56
C ASP A 164 -9.48 -14.50 -0.11
N LEU A 165 -10.01 -13.72 0.84
CA LEU A 165 -9.75 -13.94 2.27
C LEU A 165 -10.68 -14.98 2.91
N ASN A 166 -11.67 -15.48 2.18
CA ASN A 166 -12.68 -16.44 2.66
C ASN A 166 -12.37 -17.89 2.21
N GLY A 167 -11.28 -18.08 1.46
CA GLY A 167 -10.81 -19.38 1.02
C GLY A 167 -11.85 -20.12 0.17
N PRO A 168 -12.22 -21.38 0.49
CA PRO A 168 -13.16 -22.15 -0.33
C PRO A 168 -14.65 -21.80 -0.09
N ALA A 169 -14.95 -20.92 0.86
CA ALA A 169 -16.31 -20.49 1.13
C ALA A 169 -16.81 -19.49 0.08
N ALA A 170 -18.12 -19.23 0.03
CA ALA A 170 -18.70 -18.32 -0.96
C ALA A 170 -18.46 -16.85 -0.56
N GLY A 171 -18.06 -16.02 -1.54
CA GLY A 171 -17.71 -14.60 -1.34
C GLY A 171 -16.25 -14.42 -0.95
N THR A 172 -15.72 -13.20 -1.03
CA THR A 172 -14.28 -12.90 -0.84
C THR A 172 -13.93 -12.34 0.54
N ALA A 173 -14.93 -12.00 1.34
CA ALA A 173 -14.74 -11.34 2.63
C ALA A 173 -14.48 -12.35 3.75
N ARG A 174 -13.48 -12.08 4.59
CA ARG A 174 -13.27 -12.81 5.84
C ARG A 174 -14.16 -12.24 6.93
N ASP A 175 -15.01 -13.08 7.49
CA ASP A 175 -15.85 -12.74 8.65
C ASP A 175 -15.01 -12.67 9.93
N LEU A 176 -15.20 -11.60 10.70
CA LEU A 176 -14.58 -11.33 12.00
C LEU A 176 -15.60 -11.33 13.14
N GLY A 177 -16.91 -11.41 12.84
CA GLY A 177 -17.98 -11.46 13.82
C GLY A 177 -18.32 -10.10 14.44
N ASN A 178 -18.34 -10.03 15.77
CA ASN A 178 -18.60 -8.79 16.50
C ASN A 178 -17.30 -8.28 17.12
N LEU A 179 -17.06 -6.98 17.00
CA LEU A 179 -15.90 -6.31 17.56
C LEU A 179 -16.36 -5.31 18.63
N ALA A 180 -16.17 -5.70 19.89
CA ALA A 180 -16.43 -4.81 21.03
C ALA A 180 -15.53 -3.56 20.98
N VAL A 181 -15.92 -2.51 21.69
CA VAL A 181 -15.13 -1.27 21.79
C VAL A 181 -13.71 -1.56 22.27
N GLY A 182 -12.71 -1.10 21.52
CA GLY A 182 -11.29 -1.32 21.80
C GLY A 182 -10.79 -2.75 21.55
N ALA A 183 -11.63 -3.66 21.06
CA ALA A 183 -11.19 -5.00 20.69
C ALA A 183 -10.42 -4.95 19.36
N THR A 184 -9.34 -5.73 19.31
CA THR A 184 -8.50 -5.93 18.14
C THR A 184 -8.52 -7.40 17.74
N THR A 185 -8.58 -7.67 16.45
CA THR A 185 -8.40 -8.99 15.87
C THR A 185 -7.30 -8.94 14.81
N GLU A 186 -6.57 -10.04 14.67
CA GLU A 186 -5.49 -10.14 13.69
C GLU A 186 -5.55 -11.47 12.95
N PHE A 187 -5.10 -11.46 11.70
CA PHE A 187 -4.87 -12.67 10.92
C PHE A 187 -3.81 -12.45 9.85
N GLN A 188 -3.31 -13.55 9.29
CA GLN A 188 -2.26 -13.55 8.29
C GLN A 188 -2.64 -14.42 7.10
N ILE A 189 -2.08 -14.09 5.94
CA ILE A 189 -2.11 -14.92 4.73
C ILE A 189 -0.72 -14.99 4.13
N SER A 190 -0.44 -16.07 3.41
CA SER A 190 0.74 -16.16 2.54
C SER A 190 0.33 -15.87 1.11
N ALA A 191 1.22 -15.24 0.35
CA ALA A 191 1.05 -14.95 -1.06
C ALA A 191 2.20 -15.56 -1.86
N PRO A 192 1.96 -16.02 -3.10
CA PRO A 192 3.05 -16.36 -4.00
C PRO A 192 3.84 -15.09 -4.36
N TRP A 193 5.15 -15.23 -4.49
CA TRP A 193 5.97 -14.16 -5.06
C TRP A 193 5.62 -13.95 -6.54
N THR A 194 5.59 -12.68 -6.95
CA THR A 194 5.44 -12.26 -8.36
C THR A 194 6.38 -11.09 -8.64
N ALA A 195 6.92 -11.01 -9.86
CA ALA A 195 7.81 -9.93 -10.28
C ALA A 195 7.11 -8.57 -10.41
N GLY A 196 7.87 -7.47 -10.31
CA GLY A 196 7.39 -6.10 -10.51
C GLY A 196 6.76 -5.46 -9.28
N GLN A 197 6.16 -4.28 -9.45
CA GLN A 197 5.47 -3.55 -8.38
C GLN A 197 4.13 -4.20 -8.06
N HIS A 198 3.89 -4.46 -6.77
CA HIS A 198 2.61 -4.94 -6.25
C HIS A 198 2.02 -3.92 -5.31
N VAL A 199 0.70 -3.76 -5.38
CA VAL A 199 -0.13 -3.02 -4.43
C VAL A 199 -1.24 -3.94 -3.99
N ASN A 200 -1.53 -3.90 -2.70
CA ASN A 200 -2.61 -4.68 -2.14
C ASN A 200 -3.45 -3.83 -1.19
N ASP A 201 -4.68 -3.50 -1.57
CA ASP A 201 -5.64 -2.73 -0.77
C ASP A 201 -6.60 -3.68 -0.03
N ALA A 202 -6.70 -3.54 1.30
CA ALA A 202 -7.69 -4.23 2.12
C ALA A 202 -8.64 -3.25 2.80
N THR A 203 -9.91 -3.64 2.89
CA THR A 203 -10.96 -2.85 3.51
C THR A 203 -11.59 -3.62 4.66
N ALA A 204 -11.57 -3.06 5.86
CA ALA A 204 -12.38 -3.53 6.98
C ALA A 204 -13.71 -2.78 7.03
N SER A 205 -14.79 -3.48 7.38
CA SER A 205 -16.10 -2.86 7.60
C SER A 205 -16.85 -3.50 8.76
N GLY A 206 -17.81 -2.79 9.32
CA GLY A 206 -18.70 -3.28 10.38
C GLY A 206 -19.97 -2.44 10.50
N ALA A 207 -21.06 -3.04 10.99
CA ALA A 207 -22.35 -2.40 11.17
C ALA A 207 -22.65 -2.07 12.64
N TYR A 208 -23.41 -1.02 12.87
CA TYR A 208 -23.97 -0.64 14.19
C TYR A 208 -25.38 -0.06 13.99
N SER A 209 -26.09 0.26 15.07
CA SER A 209 -27.48 0.77 14.98
C SER A 209 -27.63 2.05 14.15
N GLY A 210 -26.60 2.89 14.09
CA GLY A 210 -26.61 4.14 13.31
C GLY A 210 -26.09 4.04 11.88
N GLY A 211 -25.63 2.86 11.42
CA GLY A 211 -25.12 2.67 10.07
C GLY A 211 -23.97 1.67 9.98
N ALA A 212 -22.92 2.03 9.26
CA ALA A 212 -21.71 1.23 9.12
C ALA A 212 -20.46 2.10 9.26
N ALA A 213 -19.37 1.49 9.71
CA ALA A 213 -18.03 2.05 9.67
C ALA A 213 -17.19 1.20 8.71
N SER A 214 -16.27 1.85 8.00
CA SER A 214 -15.32 1.19 7.13
C SER A 214 -14.00 1.95 7.13
N ASP A 215 -12.93 1.21 6.93
CA ASP A 215 -11.59 1.73 6.79
C ASP A 215 -10.79 0.86 5.81
N HIS A 216 -9.75 1.40 5.20
CA HIS A 216 -8.95 0.67 4.24
C HIS A 216 -7.48 1.03 4.33
N ASP A 217 -6.63 0.07 3.96
CA ASP A 217 -5.19 0.18 4.14
C ASP A 217 -4.42 -0.55 3.03
N LEU A 218 -3.31 0.06 2.61
CA LEU A 218 -2.51 -0.36 1.46
C LEU A 218 -1.24 -1.07 1.92
N ALA A 219 -0.81 -2.06 1.15
CA ALA A 219 0.52 -2.65 1.33
C ALA A 219 1.21 -2.85 -0.01
N TYR A 220 2.43 -2.33 -0.14
CA TYR A 220 3.26 -2.41 -1.32
C TYR A 220 4.42 -3.40 -1.14
N TYR A 221 4.84 -4.08 -2.20
CA TYR A 221 6.16 -4.71 -2.29
C TYR A 221 6.63 -4.77 -3.75
N TYR A 222 7.94 -4.88 -3.96
CA TYR A 222 8.52 -5.01 -5.30
C TYR A 222 9.19 -6.37 -5.47
N GLY A 223 8.68 -7.19 -6.37
CA GLY A 223 9.27 -8.47 -6.72
C GLY A 223 10.46 -8.29 -7.65
N LEU A 224 11.67 -8.38 -7.12
CA LEU A 224 12.90 -8.38 -7.89
C LEU A 224 13.14 -9.77 -8.48
N ILE A 225 13.16 -9.86 -9.81
CA ILE A 225 13.67 -11.05 -10.49
C ILE A 225 15.18 -11.11 -10.21
N ASP A 226 15.60 -12.00 -9.34
CA ASP A 226 17.00 -12.30 -9.05
C ASP A 226 17.49 -13.59 -9.74
N SER A 227 16.63 -14.20 -10.57
CA SER A 227 17.06 -15.29 -11.45
C SER A 227 18.06 -14.75 -12.47
N VAL A 228 19.14 -15.47 -12.71
CA VAL A 228 20.03 -15.23 -13.86
C VAL A 228 19.19 -15.27 -15.14
N GLY A 229 18.83 -14.11 -15.66
CA GLY A 229 18.04 -14.02 -16.88
C GLY A 229 18.80 -14.61 -18.07
N VAL A 230 18.06 -15.04 -19.09
CA VAL A 230 18.64 -15.56 -20.33
C VAL A 230 19.02 -14.38 -21.21
N ARG A 231 20.32 -14.14 -21.36
CA ARG A 231 20.82 -13.19 -22.35
C ARG A 231 20.53 -13.65 -23.78
N THR A 232 20.46 -12.69 -24.69
CA THR A 232 20.83 -12.88 -26.10
C THR A 232 22.32 -12.51 -26.25
N PRO A 233 23.25 -13.48 -26.31
CA PRO A 233 24.66 -13.13 -26.51
C PRO A 233 24.84 -12.38 -27.84
N GLY A 234 25.52 -11.23 -27.81
CA GLY A 234 25.96 -10.55 -29.04
C GLY A 234 25.02 -9.50 -29.63
N PHE A 235 24.12 -8.87 -28.86
CA PHE A 235 23.26 -7.79 -29.36
C PHE A 235 24.04 -6.67 -30.08
N TRP A 236 25.33 -6.42 -29.74
CA TRP A 236 26.13 -5.35 -30.36
C TRP A 236 27.54 -5.71 -30.87
N LEU A 237 27.95 -6.99 -30.85
CA LEU A 237 29.25 -7.39 -31.38
C LEU A 237 29.11 -8.36 -32.55
N SER A 238 29.27 -7.85 -33.76
CA SER A 238 30.10 -8.55 -34.76
C SER A 238 30.90 -7.54 -35.59
N PRO A 239 32.24 -7.67 -35.68
CA PRO A 239 33.04 -6.88 -36.62
C PRO A 239 32.80 -7.27 -38.11
N ASN A 240 31.92 -8.25 -38.39
CA ASN A 240 31.94 -9.01 -39.64
C ASN A 240 30.58 -9.10 -40.36
N GLY A 241 29.52 -8.45 -39.89
CA GLY A 241 28.24 -8.35 -40.62
C GLY A 241 27.47 -9.66 -40.84
N LEU A 242 27.40 -10.53 -39.83
CA LEU A 242 26.60 -11.76 -39.87
C LEU A 242 25.54 -11.78 -38.77
N THR A 243 24.34 -12.23 -39.15
CA THR A 243 23.21 -12.57 -38.28
C THR A 243 23.50 -13.91 -37.61
N PHE A 244 23.47 -13.91 -36.28
CA PHE A 244 23.51 -14.98 -35.26
C PHE A 244 24.19 -16.34 -35.55
N TRP A 245 24.95 -16.83 -34.57
CA TRP A 245 25.57 -18.17 -34.54
C TRP A 245 24.72 -19.14 -33.69
N ASP A 246 24.49 -20.36 -34.18
CA ASP A 246 23.52 -21.36 -33.70
C ASP A 246 24.14 -22.46 -32.81
N GLY A 247 25.35 -22.25 -32.30
CA GLY A 247 25.97 -23.15 -31.32
C GLY A 247 26.45 -24.50 -31.88
N ALA A 248 26.53 -24.68 -33.21
CA ALA A 248 27.13 -25.86 -33.82
C ALA A 248 28.57 -25.60 -34.29
N VAL A 249 29.52 -26.42 -33.82
CA VAL A 249 30.95 -26.32 -34.22
C VAL A 249 31.09 -26.60 -35.73
N GLY A 250 31.38 -25.54 -36.51
CA GLY A 250 31.61 -25.59 -37.96
C GLY A 250 30.47 -25.10 -38.85
N ASN A 251 29.47 -24.40 -38.29
CA ASN A 251 28.30 -23.87 -39.02
C ASN A 251 28.14 -22.34 -38.86
N GLU A 252 29.22 -21.59 -38.92
CA GLU A 252 29.19 -20.13 -38.80
C GLU A 252 28.87 -19.49 -40.17
N THR A 253 27.71 -18.83 -40.28
CA THR A 253 27.37 -17.62 -41.08
C THR A 253 25.99 -17.67 -41.73
N LYS A 254 25.11 -16.69 -41.44
CA LYS A 254 24.19 -16.14 -42.45
C LYS A 254 24.15 -14.61 -42.36
N SER A 255 23.82 -13.97 -43.47
CA SER A 255 23.63 -12.53 -43.64
C SER A 255 22.38 -12.35 -44.50
N GLY A 256 21.50 -11.38 -44.19
CA GLY A 256 20.35 -11.04 -45.05
C GLY A 256 19.26 -10.23 -44.34
N PRO A 257 18.38 -9.54 -45.09
CA PRO A 257 17.51 -8.43 -44.63
C PRO A 257 16.25 -8.83 -43.85
N ASP A 258 16.16 -10.04 -43.30
CA ASP A 258 14.96 -10.51 -42.62
C ASP A 258 15.11 -10.35 -41.09
N PHE A 259 14.95 -9.12 -40.63
CA PHE A 259 14.29 -8.88 -39.35
C PHE A 259 12.81 -9.22 -39.59
N PRO A 260 12.18 -10.17 -38.87
CA PRO A 260 10.74 -10.09 -38.69
C PRO A 260 10.50 -8.76 -37.98
N ASP A 261 9.66 -7.88 -38.54
CA ASP A 261 9.30 -6.56 -38.02
C ASP A 261 8.72 -6.56 -36.57
N GLY A 262 8.78 -7.68 -35.85
CA GLY A 262 8.14 -7.92 -34.56
C GLY A 262 9.03 -8.45 -33.44
N GLU A 263 10.37 -8.44 -33.52
CA GLU A 263 11.25 -8.85 -32.40
C GLU A 263 11.90 -7.69 -31.62
N LEU A 264 11.42 -6.47 -31.82
CA LEU A 264 11.21 -5.56 -30.69
C LEU A 264 9.84 -5.93 -30.09
N LEU A 265 9.74 -7.10 -29.47
CA LEU A 265 8.60 -7.41 -28.62
C LEU A 265 8.74 -6.55 -27.37
N ALA A 266 8.25 -5.31 -27.49
CA ALA A 266 7.82 -4.52 -26.35
C ALA A 266 6.75 -5.34 -25.63
N TYR A 267 7.16 -6.00 -24.54
CA TYR A 267 6.19 -6.19 -23.47
C TYR A 267 5.88 -4.78 -23.00
N ASN A 268 4.62 -4.41 -23.14
CA ASN A 268 4.09 -3.07 -23.00
C ASN A 268 4.41 -2.55 -21.59
N ASN A 269 5.45 -1.73 -21.43
CA ASN A 269 5.74 -0.83 -20.29
C ASN A 269 7.03 -0.01 -20.53
N GLY A 270 7.18 0.55 -21.74
CA GLY A 270 8.32 1.40 -22.04
C GLY A 270 8.22 2.11 -23.37
N ILE A 271 7.49 1.54 -24.35
CA ILE A 271 7.08 2.25 -25.56
C ILE A 271 5.62 2.69 -25.43
N ALA A 272 5.39 3.92 -24.97
CA ALA A 272 4.05 4.49 -24.84
C ALA A 272 3.63 5.27 -26.09
N ASP A 273 2.35 5.18 -26.46
CA ASP A 273 1.70 6.12 -27.38
C ASP A 273 1.32 7.37 -26.58
N GLY A 274 1.94 8.51 -26.88
CA GLY A 274 1.65 9.78 -26.21
C GLY A 274 2.08 11.02 -27.00
N PRO A 275 1.52 12.20 -26.69
CA PRO A 275 1.95 13.46 -27.30
C PRO A 275 3.34 13.84 -26.79
N ASP A 276 4.25 14.19 -27.71
CA ASP A 276 5.51 14.86 -27.42
C ASP A 276 5.24 16.18 -26.64
N PRO A 277 5.78 16.39 -25.42
CA PRO A 277 5.64 17.66 -24.70
C PRO A 277 6.24 18.86 -25.44
N GLY A 278 7.16 18.62 -26.40
CA GLY A 278 7.74 19.62 -27.29
C GLY A 278 6.97 19.86 -28.60
N ASN A 279 6.01 19.00 -28.95
CA ASN A 279 5.19 19.13 -30.15
C ASN A 279 3.85 18.38 -30.00
N SER A 280 2.85 19.11 -29.51
CA SER A 280 1.49 18.62 -29.23
C SER A 280 0.67 18.10 -30.43
N ASN A 281 1.28 17.93 -31.60
CA ASN A 281 0.60 17.56 -32.85
C ASN A 281 1.03 16.22 -33.46
N LYS A 282 1.80 15.38 -32.75
CA LYS A 282 2.13 14.03 -33.21
C LYS A 282 2.11 13.02 -32.06
N GLU A 283 1.42 11.91 -32.27
CA GLU A 283 1.64 10.67 -31.54
C GLU A 283 3.03 10.16 -31.93
N GLU A 284 4.03 10.40 -31.09
CA GLU A 284 5.37 9.86 -31.28
C GLU A 284 5.63 8.83 -30.19
N ARG A 285 5.81 7.57 -30.60
CA ARG A 285 6.29 6.50 -29.71
C ARG A 285 7.63 6.91 -29.11
N TYR A 286 7.81 6.71 -27.81
CA TYR A 286 9.06 7.01 -27.09
C TYR A 286 9.44 5.87 -26.16
N ILE A 287 10.71 5.77 -25.77
CA ILE A 287 11.16 4.93 -24.66
C ILE A 287 11.35 5.79 -23.41
N LEU A 288 10.81 5.38 -22.27
CA LEU A 288 11.08 6.00 -20.97
C LEU A 288 12.09 5.13 -20.22
N LEU A 289 13.35 5.54 -20.22
CA LEU A 289 14.42 4.86 -19.49
C LEU A 289 14.28 5.19 -18.01
N GLY A 290 14.40 4.22 -17.10
CA GLY A 290 14.36 4.44 -15.65
C GLY A 290 12.96 4.41 -15.01
N ASP A 291 11.92 4.11 -15.79
CA ASP A 291 10.55 3.87 -15.32
C ASP A 291 10.43 2.44 -14.80
N ASP A 292 10.91 2.21 -13.59
CA ASP A 292 11.06 0.85 -13.03
C ASP A 292 9.73 0.16 -12.73
N ASN A 293 8.65 0.93 -12.65
CA ASN A 293 7.30 0.42 -12.40
C ASN A 293 6.49 0.25 -13.70
N GLY A 294 7.00 0.81 -14.80
CA GLY A 294 6.52 0.66 -16.17
C GLY A 294 5.21 1.41 -16.45
N ASN A 295 4.78 2.33 -15.61
CA ASN A 295 3.49 3.00 -15.78
C ASN A 295 3.49 4.09 -16.87
N GLY A 296 4.65 4.36 -17.47
CA GLY A 296 4.83 5.33 -18.55
C GLY A 296 4.88 6.79 -18.07
N ILE A 297 5.05 7.04 -16.77
CA ILE A 297 5.24 8.38 -16.20
C ILE A 297 6.48 8.40 -15.30
N THR A 298 7.10 9.57 -15.15
CA THR A 298 8.19 9.77 -14.19
C THR A 298 7.62 9.93 -12.78
N ASP A 299 7.86 8.96 -11.90
CA ASP A 299 7.42 9.02 -10.50
C ASP A 299 8.48 9.58 -9.54
N ALA A 300 8.04 9.92 -8.33
CA ALA A 300 8.93 10.35 -7.27
C ALA A 300 9.90 9.21 -6.89
N GLY A 301 11.19 9.45 -7.05
CA GLY A 301 12.25 8.47 -6.75
C GLY A 301 12.77 7.73 -7.98
N GLU A 302 12.15 7.92 -9.14
CA GLU A 302 12.67 7.44 -10.41
C GLU A 302 13.61 8.47 -11.04
N ASP A 303 14.67 7.97 -11.66
CA ASP A 303 15.56 8.79 -12.48
C ASP A 303 15.33 8.44 -13.93
N THR A 304 14.49 9.23 -14.60
CA THR A 304 13.99 8.88 -15.93
C THR A 304 14.58 9.75 -17.05
N LEU A 305 14.74 9.17 -18.23
CA LEU A 305 15.01 9.94 -19.46
C LEU A 305 14.12 9.45 -20.59
N GLN A 306 13.28 10.35 -21.10
CA GLN A 306 12.45 10.08 -22.26
C GLN A 306 13.26 10.23 -23.54
N MET A 307 13.12 9.28 -24.46
CA MET A 307 13.77 9.33 -25.77
C MET A 307 12.78 8.91 -26.85
N SER A 308 12.53 9.77 -27.85
CA SER A 308 11.64 9.39 -28.96
C SER A 308 12.16 8.14 -29.66
N LEU A 309 11.25 7.28 -30.16
CA LEU A 309 11.64 6.05 -30.85
C LEU A 309 12.56 6.33 -32.04
N ALA A 310 12.33 7.44 -32.75
CA ALA A 310 13.19 7.87 -33.84
C ALA A 310 14.62 8.21 -33.36
N LEU A 311 14.75 8.87 -32.20
CA LEU A 311 16.04 9.17 -31.60
C LEU A 311 16.70 7.91 -31.02
N ALA A 312 15.95 7.04 -30.35
CA ALA A 312 16.45 5.77 -29.84
C ALA A 312 17.03 4.93 -30.99
N LEU A 313 16.28 4.74 -32.08
CA LEU A 313 16.77 4.05 -33.29
C LEU A 313 18.03 4.73 -33.87
N LYS A 314 18.07 6.06 -33.91
CA LYS A 314 19.26 6.80 -34.34
C LYS A 314 20.45 6.57 -33.39
N VAL A 315 20.22 6.45 -32.08
CA VAL A 315 21.26 6.16 -31.10
C VAL A 315 21.83 4.77 -31.29
N LEU A 316 20.96 3.80 -31.56
CA LEU A 316 21.34 2.43 -31.90
C LEU A 316 22.14 2.38 -33.22
N ASP A 317 21.68 3.07 -34.27
CA ASP A 317 22.33 3.12 -35.59
C ASP A 317 23.69 3.83 -35.58
N ALA A 318 23.86 4.85 -34.73
CA ALA A 318 25.07 5.67 -34.69
C ALA A 318 26.34 4.87 -34.37
N SER A 319 26.20 3.73 -33.69
CA SER A 319 27.29 2.83 -33.29
C SER A 319 27.85 1.98 -34.43
N MET A 320 27.19 1.89 -35.58
CA MET A 320 27.75 1.20 -36.76
C MET A 320 28.77 2.04 -37.53
N LYS A 321 28.95 3.31 -37.16
CA LYS A 321 29.99 4.19 -37.69
C LYS A 321 30.91 4.58 -36.54
N PRO A 322 32.23 4.77 -36.77
CA PRO A 322 33.15 5.27 -35.76
C PRO A 322 32.81 6.73 -35.42
N SER A 323 31.74 6.95 -34.66
CA SER A 323 31.28 8.27 -34.24
C SER A 323 32.01 8.66 -32.97
N GLN A 324 32.49 9.91 -32.93
CA GLN A 324 33.33 10.46 -31.86
C GLN A 324 32.53 10.99 -30.66
N ASP A 325 31.19 10.94 -30.73
CA ASP A 325 30.30 11.53 -29.72
C ASP A 325 29.86 10.49 -28.69
N ALA A 326 30.33 10.68 -27.47
CA ALA A 326 30.21 9.74 -26.38
C ALA A 326 28.77 9.62 -25.82
N ARG A 327 27.90 10.57 -26.13
CA ARG A 327 26.46 10.50 -25.79
C ARG A 327 25.77 9.34 -26.48
N TYR A 328 26.16 9.06 -27.72
CA TYR A 328 25.65 7.91 -28.48
C TYR A 328 26.16 6.58 -27.93
N VAL A 329 27.39 6.58 -27.40
CA VAL A 329 27.99 5.37 -26.79
C VAL A 329 27.22 5.01 -25.52
N LEU A 330 27.14 5.94 -24.56
CA LEU A 330 26.47 5.66 -23.30
C LEU A 330 24.96 5.49 -23.48
N GLY A 331 24.32 6.29 -24.35
CA GLY A 331 22.90 6.15 -24.68
C GLY A 331 22.55 4.75 -25.17
N ARG A 332 23.40 4.14 -26.01
CA ARG A 332 23.21 2.76 -26.47
C ARG A 332 23.30 1.77 -25.31
N ASP A 333 24.29 1.91 -24.42
CA ASP A 333 24.46 0.96 -23.33
C ASP A 333 23.32 1.04 -22.31
N VAL A 334 22.79 2.24 -22.05
CA VAL A 334 21.62 2.44 -21.19
C VAL A 334 20.37 1.84 -21.84
N ILE A 335 20.12 2.11 -23.13
CA ILE A 335 18.98 1.49 -23.85
C ILE A 335 19.08 -0.04 -23.79
N ALA A 336 20.28 -0.61 -24.01
CA ALA A 336 20.46 -2.05 -23.96
C ALA A 336 20.29 -2.63 -22.55
N ALA A 337 20.80 -1.95 -21.53
CA ALA A 337 20.63 -2.39 -20.14
C ALA A 337 19.16 -2.30 -19.71
N TRP A 338 18.45 -1.26 -20.15
CA TRP A 338 17.02 -1.08 -19.94
C TRP A 338 16.20 -2.18 -20.63
N LEU A 339 16.47 -2.47 -21.90
CA LEU A 339 15.79 -3.57 -22.59
C LEU A 339 16.11 -4.94 -21.97
N ASN A 340 17.31 -5.12 -21.41
CA ASN A 340 17.64 -6.32 -20.65
C ASN A 340 16.79 -6.40 -19.36
N PHE A 341 16.61 -5.30 -18.65
CA PHE A 341 15.72 -5.22 -17.49
C PHE A 341 14.26 -5.53 -17.85
N GLU A 342 13.73 -4.90 -18.90
CA GLU A 342 12.38 -5.15 -19.44
C GLU A 342 12.18 -6.61 -19.89
N ALA A 343 13.25 -7.26 -20.36
CA ALA A 343 13.26 -8.69 -20.68
C ALA A 343 13.30 -9.61 -19.43
N GLY A 344 13.26 -9.04 -18.23
CA GLY A 344 13.29 -9.75 -16.96
C GLY A 344 14.69 -10.13 -16.47
N ASN A 345 15.75 -9.51 -17.00
CA ASN A 345 17.09 -9.76 -16.48
C ASN A 345 17.32 -9.03 -15.15
N PRO A 346 18.01 -9.69 -14.19
CA PRO A 346 18.30 -9.12 -12.88
C PRO A 346 19.27 -7.95 -13.00
N THR A 347 18.88 -6.81 -12.46
CA THR A 347 19.71 -5.60 -12.41
C THR A 347 20.35 -5.35 -11.04
N GLY A 348 20.09 -6.23 -10.06
CA GLY A 348 20.59 -6.13 -8.70
C GLY A 348 19.92 -5.02 -7.87
N ASP A 349 20.35 -4.89 -6.61
CA ASP A 349 19.84 -3.87 -5.69
C ASP A 349 20.24 -2.45 -6.17
N PRO A 350 19.28 -1.54 -6.43
CA PRO A 350 19.59 -0.16 -6.82
C PRO A 350 20.37 0.63 -5.76
N LEU A 351 20.37 0.21 -4.49
CA LEU A 351 21.17 0.82 -3.43
C LEU A 351 22.64 0.34 -3.42
N ASP A 352 22.96 -0.77 -4.09
CA ASP A 352 24.35 -1.15 -4.33
C ASP A 352 24.92 -0.29 -5.47
N PRO A 353 25.91 0.58 -5.22
CA PRO A 353 26.48 1.45 -6.25
C PRO A 353 27.18 0.70 -7.38
N ASN A 354 27.34 -0.62 -7.30
CA ASN A 354 27.92 -1.48 -8.32
C ASN A 354 26.88 -2.33 -9.07
N SER A 355 25.61 -2.25 -8.74
CA SER A 355 24.56 -2.97 -9.46
C SER A 355 24.31 -2.35 -10.84
N PRO A 356 23.87 -3.15 -11.83
CA PRO A 356 23.36 -2.63 -13.10
C PRO A 356 22.29 -1.54 -12.91
N ALA A 357 21.36 -1.70 -11.96
CA ALA A 357 20.34 -0.70 -11.66
C ALA A 357 20.95 0.66 -11.28
N ALA A 358 21.89 0.68 -10.31
CA ALA A 358 22.55 1.92 -9.90
C ALA A 358 23.40 2.53 -11.04
N LYS A 359 23.99 1.70 -11.91
CA LYS A 359 24.75 2.18 -13.07
C LYS A 359 23.87 2.74 -14.18
N MET A 360 22.67 2.22 -14.37
CA MET A 360 21.69 2.79 -15.28
C MET A 360 21.28 4.18 -14.81
N ASN A 361 20.90 4.35 -13.54
CA ASN A 361 20.54 5.67 -12.99
C ASN A 361 21.69 6.68 -13.15
N GLN A 362 22.91 6.32 -12.74
CA GLN A 362 24.08 7.20 -12.93
C GLN A 362 24.35 7.56 -14.40
N ALA A 363 23.98 6.69 -15.34
CA ALA A 363 24.11 6.96 -16.77
C ALA A 363 22.95 7.77 -17.33
N ILE A 364 21.73 7.63 -16.79
CA ILE A 364 20.58 8.48 -17.07
C ILE A 364 20.87 9.91 -16.61
N ASP A 365 21.30 10.12 -15.36
CA ASP A 365 21.83 11.40 -14.85
C ASP A 365 22.85 12.04 -15.81
N TRP A 366 23.81 11.25 -16.29
CA TRP A 366 24.84 11.73 -17.22
C TRP A 366 24.23 12.13 -18.57
N LEU A 367 23.29 11.36 -19.09
CA LEU A 367 22.61 11.66 -20.35
C LEU A 367 21.69 12.86 -20.23
N GLN A 368 20.95 13.04 -19.13
CA GLN A 368 20.19 14.26 -18.86
C GLN A 368 21.12 15.49 -18.87
N GLN A 369 22.33 15.38 -18.32
CA GLN A 369 23.28 16.50 -18.32
C GLN A 369 23.82 16.88 -19.71
N TYR A 370 24.01 15.91 -20.60
CA TYR A 370 24.78 16.10 -21.84
C TYR A 370 24.00 15.86 -23.14
N ALA A 371 22.88 15.15 -23.07
CA ALA A 371 22.03 14.77 -24.20
C ALA A 371 20.62 15.39 -24.14
N ASP A 372 20.25 16.00 -23.02
CA ASP A 372 19.07 16.86 -22.87
C ASP A 372 19.57 18.31 -22.66
N ALA A 373 19.54 19.12 -23.73
CA ALA A 373 20.11 20.47 -23.69
C ALA A 373 19.26 21.49 -22.91
N ASN A 374 17.96 21.22 -22.76
CA ASN A 374 16.97 22.09 -22.14
C ASN A 374 16.54 21.62 -20.74
N HIS A 375 17.03 20.47 -20.29
CA HIS A 375 16.78 19.86 -18.99
C HIS A 375 15.27 19.67 -18.73
N ASP A 376 14.54 19.22 -19.74
CA ASP A 376 13.10 18.92 -19.63
C ASP A 376 12.80 17.43 -19.43
N GLY A 377 13.84 16.59 -19.30
CA GLY A 377 13.71 15.15 -19.16
C GLY A 377 13.57 14.42 -20.50
N VAL A 378 13.66 15.13 -21.62
CA VAL A 378 13.56 14.58 -22.97
C VAL A 378 14.91 14.70 -23.68
N ALA A 379 15.47 13.56 -24.08
CA ALA A 379 16.70 13.55 -24.85
C ALA A 379 16.49 14.20 -26.23
N ASP A 380 17.29 15.21 -26.55
CA ASP A 380 17.20 15.96 -27.81
C ASP A 380 18.51 15.97 -28.62
N PHE A 381 19.65 15.71 -27.96
CA PHE A 381 21.01 15.72 -28.51
C PHE A 381 21.38 17.02 -29.24
N ASN A 382 20.67 18.13 -29.00
CA ASN A 382 20.85 19.41 -29.70
C ASN A 382 22.10 20.18 -29.25
N GLY A 383 22.71 19.76 -28.13
CA GLY A 383 23.97 20.28 -27.62
C GLY A 383 25.23 19.83 -28.38
N PRO A 384 26.40 20.45 -28.10
CA PRO A 384 27.67 20.08 -28.73
C PRO A 384 28.05 18.62 -28.43
N ALA A 385 28.63 17.95 -29.42
CA ALA A 385 29.11 16.58 -29.27
C ALA A 385 30.11 16.44 -28.11
N VAL A 386 29.93 15.41 -27.28
CA VAL A 386 30.85 15.11 -26.18
C VAL A 386 31.94 14.21 -26.70
N LYS A 387 33.17 14.72 -26.78
CA LYS A 387 34.31 13.92 -27.25
C LYS A 387 34.74 12.92 -26.19
N GLN A 388 35.18 11.73 -26.59
CA GLN A 388 35.72 10.72 -25.66
C GLN A 388 36.99 11.18 -24.92
N ASN A 389 37.72 12.18 -25.40
CA ASN A 389 38.85 12.75 -24.68
C ASN A 389 38.48 13.96 -23.81
N SER A 390 37.18 14.27 -23.67
CA SER A 390 36.69 15.36 -22.83
C SER A 390 36.67 14.97 -21.35
N ALA A 391 36.74 15.97 -20.48
CA ALA A 391 36.60 15.77 -19.04
C ALA A 391 35.23 15.18 -18.66
N ALA A 392 34.16 15.53 -19.39
CA ALA A 392 32.82 15.00 -19.18
C ALA A 392 32.77 13.47 -19.37
N TRP A 393 33.44 12.95 -20.41
CA TRP A 393 33.53 11.51 -20.63
C TRP A 393 34.49 10.82 -19.66
N GLN A 394 35.68 11.39 -19.44
CA GLN A 394 36.69 10.78 -18.59
C GLN A 394 36.35 10.81 -17.10
N GLY A 395 35.49 11.75 -16.67
CA GLY A 395 35.06 11.89 -15.28
C GLY A 395 34.14 10.76 -14.81
N SER A 396 33.15 10.38 -15.60
CA SER A 396 32.17 9.35 -15.24
C SER A 396 31.69 8.50 -16.41
N GLY A 397 31.40 9.11 -17.56
CA GLY A 397 30.83 8.43 -18.74
C GLY A 397 31.60 7.19 -19.20
N ALA A 398 32.93 7.23 -19.22
CA ALA A 398 33.77 6.09 -19.62
C ALA A 398 33.64 4.89 -18.67
N SER A 399 33.52 5.14 -17.36
CA SER A 399 33.38 4.10 -16.36
C SER A 399 31.97 3.50 -16.37
N LEU A 400 30.95 4.33 -16.61
CA LEU A 400 29.57 3.90 -16.78
C LEU A 400 29.41 3.04 -18.03
N HIS A 401 29.98 3.48 -19.16
CA HIS A 401 30.08 2.69 -20.38
C HIS A 401 30.73 1.33 -20.11
N THR A 402 31.90 1.30 -19.44
CA THR A 402 32.59 0.04 -19.15
C THR A 402 31.73 -0.91 -18.29
N ALA A 403 31.01 -0.37 -17.30
CA ALA A 403 30.15 -1.16 -16.42
C ALA A 403 28.93 -1.72 -17.15
N LEU A 404 28.18 -0.86 -17.86
CA LEU A 404 26.99 -1.26 -18.59
C LEU A 404 27.32 -2.13 -19.81
N ASP A 405 28.41 -1.86 -20.52
CA ASP A 405 28.91 -2.74 -21.59
C ASP A 405 29.27 -4.13 -21.03
N GLY A 406 29.90 -4.18 -19.86
CA GLY A 406 30.14 -5.42 -19.13
C GLY A 406 28.85 -6.17 -18.78
N TYR A 407 27.84 -5.47 -18.27
CA TYR A 407 26.54 -6.06 -17.95
C TYR A 407 25.83 -6.57 -19.21
N ASN A 408 25.76 -5.74 -20.25
CA ASN A 408 25.06 -6.06 -21.49
C ASN A 408 25.72 -7.21 -22.25
N ASN A 409 27.06 -7.26 -22.29
CA ASN A 409 27.79 -8.26 -23.08
C ASN A 409 28.16 -9.51 -22.29
N ASN A 410 28.42 -9.37 -20.97
CA ASN A 410 28.98 -10.43 -20.12
C ASN A 410 28.09 -10.76 -18.92
N GLY A 411 26.98 -10.04 -18.71
CA GLY A 411 26.12 -10.21 -17.55
C GLY A 411 26.80 -9.77 -16.25
N THR A 412 27.92 -9.05 -16.33
CA THR A 412 28.78 -8.78 -15.18
C THR A 412 29.13 -7.31 -15.05
N ILE A 413 29.20 -6.81 -13.81
CA ILE A 413 29.88 -5.55 -13.52
C ILE A 413 31.09 -5.87 -12.65
N GLY A 414 32.28 -5.58 -13.19
CA GLY A 414 33.53 -5.99 -12.56
C GLY A 414 33.64 -7.51 -12.47
N ALA A 415 33.75 -8.05 -11.26
CA ALA A 415 33.84 -9.49 -11.00
C ALA A 415 32.50 -10.12 -10.58
N THR A 416 31.44 -9.32 -10.45
CA THR A 416 30.13 -9.77 -10.00
C THR A 416 29.26 -10.10 -11.20
N THR A 417 28.68 -11.30 -11.22
CA THR A 417 27.71 -11.73 -12.22
C THR A 417 26.30 -11.39 -11.74
N PHE A 418 25.54 -10.72 -12.60
CA PHE A 418 24.14 -10.36 -12.39
C PHE A 418 23.26 -11.21 -13.30
N ALA A 419 23.59 -11.36 -14.59
CA ALA A 419 22.82 -12.17 -15.55
C ALA A 419 23.68 -13.27 -16.21
N GLY A 420 23.09 -14.42 -16.56
CA GLY A 420 23.75 -15.56 -17.21
C GLY A 420 23.58 -15.53 -18.73
N ASP A 421 24.25 -16.39 -19.50
CA ASP A 421 23.79 -16.70 -20.85
C ASP A 421 22.87 -17.94 -20.83
N GLY A 422 21.98 -18.04 -21.82
CA GLY A 422 21.03 -19.16 -21.90
C GLY A 422 21.67 -20.52 -22.22
N ASP A 423 22.97 -20.56 -22.48
CA ASP A 423 23.75 -21.72 -22.91
C ASP A 423 24.85 -22.15 -21.91
N ASP A 424 25.02 -21.46 -20.79
CA ASP A 424 25.97 -21.86 -19.74
C ASP A 424 25.56 -23.19 -19.10
N HIS A 425 26.47 -24.16 -19.14
CA HIS A 425 26.20 -25.51 -18.65
C HIS A 425 26.00 -25.54 -17.13
N LEU A 426 26.55 -24.58 -16.36
CA LEU A 426 26.26 -24.45 -14.92
C LEU A 426 24.87 -23.85 -14.68
N PHE A 427 24.43 -22.91 -15.51
CA PHE A 427 23.07 -22.35 -15.52
C PHE A 427 22.01 -23.41 -15.86
N VAL A 428 22.20 -24.17 -16.94
CA VAL A 428 21.33 -25.31 -17.30
C VAL A 428 21.34 -26.40 -16.23
N THR A 429 22.48 -26.64 -15.58
CA THR A 429 22.61 -27.61 -14.46
C THR A 429 21.96 -27.10 -13.17
N MET A 430 21.97 -25.78 -12.90
CA MET A 430 21.25 -25.17 -11.78
C MET A 430 19.74 -25.23 -11.99
N LEU A 431 19.26 -24.91 -13.20
CA LEU A 431 17.84 -25.00 -13.58
C LEU A 431 17.30 -26.44 -13.44
N THR A 432 18.04 -27.44 -13.95
CA THR A 432 17.65 -28.86 -13.80
C THR A 432 17.72 -29.39 -12.37
N ARG A 433 18.50 -28.76 -11.48
CA ARG A 433 18.57 -29.13 -10.06
C ARG A 433 17.43 -28.53 -9.24
N TYR A 434 16.91 -27.37 -9.64
CA TYR A 434 15.72 -26.75 -9.03
C TYR A 434 14.40 -27.42 -9.45
N HIS A 435 14.33 -28.03 -10.64
CA HIS A 435 13.15 -28.77 -11.11
C HIS A 435 13.13 -30.27 -10.74
N ALA A 436 14.08 -30.76 -9.93
CA ALA A 436 14.17 -32.17 -9.58
C ALA A 436 13.12 -32.64 -8.54
N GLU A 437 12.33 -31.75 -7.95
CA GLU A 437 11.25 -32.14 -7.03
C GLU A 437 9.89 -32.42 -7.71
N ASP A 438 9.72 -32.09 -9.00
CA ASP A 438 8.45 -32.30 -9.72
C ASP A 438 8.53 -33.31 -10.90
N VAL A 439 9.60 -34.10 -11.01
CA VAL A 439 9.69 -35.22 -11.98
C VAL A 439 10.04 -36.54 -11.29
N LEU A 440 9.32 -36.85 -10.22
CA LEU A 440 9.06 -38.22 -9.76
C LEU A 440 7.57 -38.40 -9.49
N ALA A 441 6.78 -38.40 -10.56
CA ALA A 441 5.46 -39.03 -10.65
C ALA A 441 5.27 -39.67 -12.04
#